data_AF-A0A0N1AKY1-F1
#
_entry.id   AF-A0A0N1AKY1-F1
#
_cell.length_a   1.000
_cell.length_b   1.000
_cell.length_c   1.000
_cell.angle_alpha   90.00
_cell.angle_beta   90.00
_cell.angle_gamma   90.00
#
_symmetry.space_group_name_H-M   'P 1'
#
loop_
_entity.id
_entity.type
_entity.pdbx_description
1 polymer ?
#
loop_
_entity_poly.entity_id
_entity_poly.type
_entity_poly.pdbx_seq_one_letter_code
_entity_poly.pdbx_strand_id
1 'polypeptide(L)'
;AEALARWPQARALLLGGAGLAGLAAPLAGRLPVPVLDNVELALQAALQAALQSAHMHKPGASDAPPAPPEAGPWCGLGPALAACLPAGGTGLAQPGASTPP
;
A
#
# COMPACT_ATOMS: atom_id res chain seq x y z
N ALA A 1 -7.95 18.01 4.12
CA ALA A 1 -9.40 17.87 3.87
C ALA A 1 -9.73 17.91 2.39
N GLU A 2 -9.17 18.87 1.63
CA GLU A 2 -9.46 19.05 0.19
C GLU A 2 -9.23 17.80 -0.67
N ALA A 3 -8.16 17.02 -0.45
CA ALA A 3 -7.94 15.76 -1.16
C ALA A 3 -9.09 14.74 -0.95
N LEU A 4 -9.61 14.61 0.28
CA LEU A 4 -10.74 13.72 0.55
C LEU A 4 -12.05 14.25 -0.02
N ALA A 5 -12.20 15.58 -0.13
CA ALA A 5 -13.34 16.19 -0.81
C ALA A 5 -13.30 15.90 -2.33
N ARG A 6 -12.10 15.87 -2.92
CA ARG A 6 -11.89 15.54 -4.34
C ARG A 6 -12.07 14.05 -4.65
N TRP A 7 -11.72 13.17 -3.71
CA TRP A 7 -11.90 11.72 -3.83
C TRP A 7 -12.68 11.16 -2.63
N PRO A 8 -14.01 11.31 -2.61
CA PRO A 8 -14.84 10.90 -1.46
C PRO A 8 -14.86 9.38 -1.24
N GLN A 9 -14.48 8.59 -2.24
CA GLN A 9 -14.37 7.13 -2.14
C GLN A 9 -12.98 6.68 -1.66
N ALA A 10 -12.05 7.60 -1.40
CA ALA A 10 -10.72 7.25 -0.90
C ALA A 10 -10.85 6.59 0.48
N ARG A 11 -10.23 5.41 0.62
CA ARG A 11 -10.26 4.63 1.87
C ARG A 11 -9.06 4.89 2.78
N ALA A 12 -8.06 5.61 2.28
CA ALA A 12 -6.86 6.02 3.01
C ALA A 12 -6.24 7.24 2.34
N LEU A 13 -5.40 7.95 3.10
CA LEU A 13 -4.51 9.00 2.59
C LEU A 13 -3.06 8.50 2.69
N LEU A 14 -2.36 8.38 1.57
CA LEU A 14 -0.92 8.08 1.55
C LEU A 14 -0.12 9.37 1.48
N LEU A 15 0.79 9.58 2.44
CA LEU A 15 1.73 10.70 2.43
C LEU A 15 2.85 10.42 1.44
N GLY A 16 2.80 11.12 0.30
CA GLY A 16 3.81 11.01 -0.75
C GLY A 16 5.02 11.91 -0.49
N GLY A 17 6.21 11.32 -0.39
CA GLY A 17 7.49 12.03 -0.34
C GLY A 17 8.14 12.04 1.05
N ALA A 18 9.47 11.99 1.06
CA ALA A 18 10.27 11.88 2.29
C ALA A 18 10.11 13.08 3.23
N GLY A 19 9.80 14.27 2.70
CA GLY A 19 9.57 15.48 3.51
C GLY A 19 8.29 15.42 4.37
N LEU A 20 7.43 14.43 4.16
CA LEU A 20 6.22 14.19 4.94
C LEU A 20 6.37 13.04 5.94
N ALA A 21 7.55 12.44 6.03
CA ALA A 21 7.82 11.32 6.92
C ALA A 21 7.56 11.71 8.39
N GLY A 22 6.93 10.81 9.14
CA GLY A 22 6.53 10.99 10.53
C GLY A 22 5.25 11.81 10.73
N LEU A 23 4.63 12.35 9.67
CA LEU A 23 3.41 13.14 9.80
C LEU A 23 2.13 12.29 9.90
N ALA A 24 2.19 10.98 9.63
CA ALA A 24 1.03 10.11 9.75
C ALA A 24 0.47 10.08 11.18
N ALA A 25 1.34 9.92 12.19
CA ALA A 25 0.95 9.89 13.60
C ALA A 25 0.23 11.17 14.08
N PRO A 26 0.75 12.40 13.88
CA PRO A 26 0.06 13.62 14.29
C PRO A 26 -1.20 13.94 13.46
N LEU A 27 -1.36 13.32 12.28
CA LEU A 27 -2.56 13.44 11.45
C LEU A 27 -3.61 12.36 11.75
N ALA A 28 -3.23 11.29 12.45
CA ALA A 28 -4.14 10.23 12.85
C ALA A 28 -5.29 10.79 13.70
N GLY A 29 -6.52 10.38 13.40
CA GLY A 29 -7.73 10.88 14.07
C GLY A 29 -8.17 12.29 13.67
N ARG A 30 -7.35 13.07 12.95
CA ARG A 30 -7.75 14.39 12.39
C ARG A 30 -8.43 14.27 11.03
N LEU A 31 -8.29 13.12 10.38
CA LEU A 31 -8.92 12.79 9.12
C LEU A 31 -9.83 11.56 9.32
N PRO A 32 -10.95 11.47 8.57
CA PRO A 32 -11.92 10.38 8.69
C PRO A 32 -11.41 9.05 8.10
N VAL A 33 -10.22 9.04 7.50
CA VAL A 33 -9.60 7.85 6.90
C VAL A 33 -8.19 7.66 7.46
N PRO A 34 -7.67 6.43 7.50
CA PRO A 34 -6.29 6.17 7.90
C PRO A 34 -5.30 6.98 7.07
N VAL A 35 -4.26 7.48 7.73
CA VAL A 35 -3.14 8.19 7.11
C VAL A 35 -1.93 7.25 7.14
N LEU A 36 -1.36 7.00 5.97
CA LEU A 36 -0.27 6.07 5.77
C LEU A 36 1.01 6.84 5.42
N ASP A 37 2.12 6.45 6.02
CA ASP A 37 3.44 7.01 5.73
C ASP A 37 4.19 6.13 4.72
N ASN A 38 4.54 6.68 3.57
CA ASN A 38 5.26 5.93 2.53
C ASN A 38 6.66 5.48 2.98
N VAL A 39 7.36 6.27 3.80
CA VAL A 39 8.72 5.93 4.26
C VAL A 39 8.67 4.77 5.24
N GLU A 40 7.72 4.81 6.19
CA GLU A 40 7.53 3.72 7.13
C GLU A 40 7.12 2.42 6.41
N LEU A 41 6.16 2.50 5.49
CA LEU A 41 5.74 1.36 4.68
C LEU A 41 6.88 0.77 3.85
N ALA A 42 7.70 1.63 3.21
CA ALA A 42 8.85 1.18 2.44
C ALA A 42 9.89 0.49 3.33
N LEU A 43 10.16 1.03 4.52
CA LEU A 43 11.08 0.42 5.48
C LEU A 43 10.59 -0.94 5.97
N GLN A 44 9.30 -1.06 6.30
CA GLN A 44 8.69 -2.33 6.70
C GLN A 44 8.78 -3.36 5.57
N ALA A 45 8.47 -2.97 4.33
CA ALA A 45 8.58 -3.85 3.17
C ALA A 45 10.02 -4.31 2.93
N ALA A 46 10.99 -3.41 3.02
CA ALA A 46 12.42 -3.73 2.88
C ALA A 46 12.90 -4.69 3.97
N LEU A 47 12.49 -4.46 5.23
CA LEU A 47 12.83 -5.35 6.34
C LEU A 47 12.21 -6.74 6.17
N GLN A 48 10.94 -6.82 5.75
CA GLN A 48 10.29 -8.10 5.47
C GLN A 48 11.01 -8.87 4.35
N ALA A 49 11.38 -8.20 3.26
CA ALA A 49 12.13 -8.81 2.17
C ALA A 49 13.52 -9.31 2.63
N ALA A 50 14.22 -8.53 3.47
CA ALA A 50 15.50 -8.93 4.04
C ALA A 50 15.36 -10.18 4.93
N LEU A 51 14.35 -10.23 5.79
CA LEU A 51 14.06 -11.39 6.66
C LEU A 51 13.71 -12.64 5.83
N GLN A 52 12.87 -12.51 4.81
CA GLN A 52 12.54 -13.62 3.91
C GLN A 52 13.75 -14.15 3.16
N SER A 53 14.65 -13.26 2.72
CA SER A 53 15.90 -13.62 2.06
C SER A 53 16.88 -14.30 3.01
N ALA A 54 16.93 -13.89 4.28
CA ALA A 54 17.75 -14.54 5.30
C ALA A 54 17.33 -16.00 5.54
N HIS A 55 16.03 -16.32 5.44
CA HIS A 55 15.51 -17.69 5.58
C HIS A 55 15.63 -18.56 4.31
N MET A 56 15.94 -17.95 3.16
CA MET A 56 16.06 -18.64 1.86
C MET A 56 17.51 -18.82 1.39
N HIS A 57 18.50 -18.68 2.29
CA HIS A 57 19.90 -18.99 1.99
C HIS A 57 20.09 -20.48 1.63
N LYS A 58 19.87 -20.79 0.36
CA LYS A 58 20.57 -21.86 -0.33
C LYS A 58 21.96 -21.30 -0.66
N PRO A 59 23.05 -21.86 -0.10
CA PRO A 59 24.38 -21.36 -0.41
C PRO A 59 24.63 -21.50 -1.92
N GLY A 60 24.78 -20.37 -2.62
CA GLY A 60 25.08 -20.32 -4.06
C GLY A 60 24.15 -19.47 -4.94
N ALA A 61 23.08 -18.86 -4.41
CA ALA A 61 22.28 -17.90 -5.19
C ALA A 61 22.94 -16.51 -5.17
N SER A 62 23.22 -15.99 -6.38
CA SER A 62 23.89 -14.70 -6.64
C SER A 62 23.29 -13.52 -5.85
N ASP A 63 24.16 -12.67 -5.28
CA ASP A 63 23.85 -11.37 -4.62
C ASP A 63 23.31 -10.28 -5.58
N ALA A 64 22.75 -10.67 -6.73
CA ALA A 64 22.20 -9.70 -7.65
C ALA A 64 20.94 -9.09 -7.02
N PRO A 65 20.82 -7.76 -6.93
CA PRO A 65 19.59 -7.14 -6.46
C PRO A 65 18.42 -7.63 -7.34
N PRO A 66 17.27 -7.97 -6.76
CA PRO A 66 16.12 -8.38 -7.55
C PRO A 66 15.79 -7.28 -8.55
N ALA A 67 15.59 -7.66 -9.81
CA ALA A 67 15.18 -6.74 -10.84
C ALA A 67 13.94 -5.97 -10.37
N PRO A 68 13.86 -4.65 -10.59
CA PRO A 68 12.68 -3.89 -10.22
C PRO A 68 11.47 -4.53 -10.92
N PRO A 69 10.34 -4.74 -10.20
CA PRO A 69 9.16 -5.31 -10.82
C PRO A 69 8.76 -4.42 -12.00
N GLU A 70 8.57 -5.04 -13.17
CA GLU A 70 8.01 -4.32 -14.32
C GLU A 70 6.68 -3.69 -13.91
N ALA A 71 6.44 -2.47 -14.39
CA ALA A 71 5.16 -1.79 -14.21
C ALA A 71 4.09 -2.51 -15.04
N GLY A 72 3.64 -3.66 -14.55
CA GLY A 72 2.51 -4.40 -15.09
C GLY A 72 1.18 -3.68 -14.85
N PRO A 73 0.08 -4.19 -15.42
CA PRO A 73 -1.25 -3.65 -15.13
C PRO A 73 -1.47 -3.59 -13.61
N TRP A 74 -1.97 -2.47 -13.11
CA TRP A 74 -2.21 -2.30 -11.68
C TRP A 74 -3.21 -3.35 -11.17
N CYS A 75 -2.75 -4.25 -10.31
CA CYS A 75 -3.53 -5.39 -9.79
C CYS A 75 -4.24 -5.08 -8.45
N GLY A 76 -4.31 -3.81 -8.05
CA GLY A 76 -4.81 -3.42 -6.74
C GLY A 76 -3.72 -3.21 -5.70
N LEU A 77 -4.09 -3.33 -4.42
CA LEU A 77 -3.18 -3.14 -3.29
C LEU A 77 -2.48 -4.46 -2.95
N GLY A 78 -1.17 -4.41 -2.72
CA GLY A 78 -0.44 -5.55 -2.16
C GLY A 78 -0.94 -5.90 -0.74
N PRO A 79 -0.71 -7.13 -0.25
CA PRO A 79 -1.25 -7.61 1.03
C PRO A 79 -0.87 -6.72 2.22
N ALA A 80 0.38 -6.23 2.26
CA ALA A 80 0.86 -5.36 3.32
C ALA A 80 0.07 -4.04 3.39
N LEU A 81 -0.14 -3.40 2.24
CA LEU A 81 -0.89 -2.15 2.15
C LEU A 81 -2.40 -2.37 2.39
N ALA A 82 -2.93 -3.51 1.95
CA ALA A 82 -4.31 -3.91 2.23
C ALA A 82 -4.57 -4.11 3.73
N ALA A 83 -3.61 -4.67 4.48
CA ALA A 83 -3.71 -4.87 5.93
C ALA A 83 -3.76 -3.55 6.72
N CYS A 84 -3.23 -2.46 6.16
CA CYS A 84 -3.31 -1.12 6.76
C CYS A 84 -4.70 -0.47 6.60
N LEU A 85 -5.60 -1.08 5.82
CA LEU A 85 -6.95 -0.56 5.63
C LEU A 85 -7.94 -1.20 6.61
N PRO A 86 -8.91 -0.44 7.15
CA PRO A 86 -9.96 -1.00 7.97
C PRO A 86 -10.80 -2.01 7.18
N ALA A 87 -11.08 -3.15 7.83
CA ALA A 87 -12.01 -4.18 7.36
C ALA A 87 -13.46 -3.69 7.50
N GLY A 88 -13.87 -2.70 6.71
CA GLY A 88 -15.21 -2.14 6.82
C GLY A 88 -15.38 -0.89 5.97
N GLY A 89 -16.03 -1.07 4.83
CA GLY A 89 -16.39 0.00 3.90
C GLY A 89 -16.81 -0.50 2.51
N THR A 90 -17.31 -1.72 2.39
CA THR A 90 -17.96 -2.22 1.17
C THR A 90 -19.43 -1.85 1.21
N GLY A 91 -19.70 -0.63 0.74
CA GLY A 91 -21.00 -0.22 0.24
C GLY A 91 -20.84 0.31 -1.18
N LEU A 92 -20.16 -0.43 -2.06
CA LEU A 92 -20.11 -0.12 -3.48
C LEU A 92 -20.45 -1.39 -4.25
N ALA A 93 -21.65 -1.35 -4.84
CA ALA A 93 -22.19 -2.32 -5.77
C ALA A 93 -21.18 -2.64 -6.87
N GLN A 94 -21.08 -3.92 -7.22
CA GLN A 94 -20.35 -4.33 -8.42
C GLN A 94 -21.03 -3.75 -9.67
N PRO A 95 -20.30 -3.10 -10.58
CA PRO A 95 -20.84 -2.76 -11.90
C PRO A 95 -21.10 -4.05 -12.68
N GLY A 96 -22.29 -4.11 -13.28
CA GLY A 96 -22.93 -5.31 -13.80
C GLY A 96 -22.10 -6.15 -14.76
N ALA A 97 -22.20 -7.47 -14.56
CA ALA A 97 -21.93 -8.46 -15.58
C ALA A 97 -22.91 -8.24 -16.74
N SER A 98 -22.41 -7.63 -17.82
CA SER A 98 -23.11 -7.59 -19.12
C SER A 98 -23.09 -8.98 -19.73
N THR A 99 -24.28 -9.54 -19.98
CA THR A 99 -24.49 -10.82 -20.66
C THR A 99 -24.28 -10.63 -22.16
N PRO A 100 -23.43 -11.41 -22.85
CA PRO A 100 -23.36 -11.38 -24.31
C PRO A 100 -24.45 -12.29 -24.93
N PRO A 101 -24.77 -12.11 -26.23
CA PRO A 101 -26.04 -12.51 -26.85
C PRO A 101 -26.24 -14.02 -27.05
#